data_AF-A0AAD2ZB43-F1
#
_entry.id   AF-A0AAD2ZB43-F1
#
_cell.length_a   1.000
_cell.length_b   1.000
_cell.length_c   1.000
_cell.angle_alpha   90.00
_cell.angle_beta   90.00
_cell.angle_gamma   90.00
#
_symmetry.space_group_name_H-M   'P 1'
#
loop_
_entity.id
_entity.type
_entity.pdbx_description
1 polymer ?
#
loop_
_entity_poly.entity_id
_entity_poly.type
_entity_poly.pdbx_seq_one_letter_code
_entity_poly.pdbx_strand_id
1 'polypeptide(L)' 'HDVEEFVGVVRRYGASIEVQEMIDAANKPAEVAHLNVARACGTCLLKLA' A
#
# COMPACT_ATOMS: atom_id res chain seq x y z
N HIS A 1 -14.95 11.83 3.55
CA HIS A 1 -15.09 10.70 4.48
C HIS A 1 -13.77 10.50 5.16
N ASP A 2 -13.76 10.54 6.48
CA ASP A 2 -12.57 10.27 7.28
C ASP A 2 -12.28 8.77 7.30
N VAL A 3 -11.04 8.36 7.51
CA VAL A 3 -10.64 6.94 7.62
C VAL A 3 -11.47 6.23 8.70
N GLU A 4 -11.79 6.92 9.80
CA GLU A 4 -12.60 6.35 10.88
C GLU A 4 -14.02 5.97 10.43
N GLU A 5 -14.61 6.73 9.51
CA GLU A 5 -15.94 6.44 8.94
C GLU A 5 -15.91 5.12 8.15
N PHE A 6 -14.88 4.91 7.33
CA PHE A 6 -14.71 3.69 6.55
C PHE A 6 -14.46 2.46 7.42
N VAL A 7 -13.64 2.59 8.47
CA VAL A 7 -13.43 1.51 9.44
C VAL A 7 -14.73 1.13 10.13
N GLY A 8 -15.58 2.11 10.45
CA GLY A 8 -16.90 1.90 11.03
C GLY A 8 -17.84 1.10 10.13
N VAL A 9 -17.79 1.31 8.81
CA VAL A 9 -18.56 0.54 7.82
C VAL A 9 -18.06 -0.90 7.75
N VAL A 10 -16.75 -1.10 7.59
CA VAL A 10 -16.15 -2.44 7.48
C VAL A 10 -16.41 -3.28 8.73
N ARG A 11 -16.36 -2.69 9.92
CA ARG A 11 -16.68 -3.40 11.18
C ARG A 11 -18.12 -3.86 11.29
N ARG A 12 -19.08 -3.12 10.71
CA ARG A 12 -20.51 -3.43 10.83
C ARG A 12 -21.01 -4.37 9.73
N TYR A 13 -20.50 -4.21 8.52
CA TYR A 13 -21.04 -4.87 7.33
C TYR A 13 -20.07 -5.84 6.67
N GLY A 14 -18.83 -5.91 7.17
CA GLY A 14 -17.76 -6.68 6.53
C GLY A 14 -17.06 -5.90 5.42
N ALA A 15 -15.93 -6.44 4.96
CA ALA A 15 -15.22 -5.90 3.81
C ALA A 15 -15.95 -6.24 2.51
N SER A 16 -15.99 -5.28 1.57
CA SER A 16 -16.31 -5.61 0.17
C SER A 16 -15.19 -6.46 -0.44
N ILE A 17 -15.42 -7.03 -1.62
CA ILE A 17 -14.42 -7.84 -2.33
C ILE A 17 -13.13 -7.03 -2.54
N GLU A 18 -13.22 -5.80 -3.04
CA GLU A 18 -12.07 -4.93 -3.31
C GLU A 18 -11.30 -4.59 -2.03
N VAL A 19 -12.01 -4.35 -0.92
CA VAL A 19 -11.39 -4.09 0.38
C VAL A 19 -10.72 -5.36 0.92
N GLN A 20 -11.33 -6.53 0.71
CA GLN A 20 -10.73 -7.81 1.09
C GLN A 20 -9.45 -8.08 0.31
N GLU A 21 -9.42 -7.82 -1.00
CA GLU A 21 -8.21 -7.93 -1.82
C GLU A 21 -7.09 -7.00 -1.31
N MET A 22 -7.44 -5.78 -0.92
CA MET A 22 -6.49 -4.84 -0.31
C MET A 22 -5.98 -5.34 1.05
N ILE A 23 -6.86 -5.89 1.89
CA ILE A 23 -6.48 -6.51 3.18
C ILE A 23 -5.54 -7.69 2.95
N ASP A 24 -5.84 -8.56 1.98
CA ASP A 24 -5.04 -9.73 1.66
C ASP A 24 -3.66 -9.34 1.11
N ALA A 25 -3.57 -8.27 0.33
CA ALA A 25 -2.31 -7.70 -0.12
C ALA A 25 -1.50 -7.10 1.05
N ALA A 26 -2.16 -6.34 1.93
CA ALA A 26 -1.52 -5.71 3.08
C ALA A 26 -1.01 -6.71 4.13
N ASN A 27 -1.66 -7.88 4.25
CA ASN A 27 -1.23 -8.97 5.13
C ASN A 27 -0.05 -9.78 4.60
N LYS A 28 0.39 -9.55 3.35
CA LYS A 28 1.57 -10.17 2.77
C LYS A 28 2.78 -9.25 2.89
N PRO A 29 4.02 -9.80 2.87
CA PRO A 29 5.22 -8.99 2.71
C PRO A 29 5.12 -8.13 1.44
N ALA A 30 5.67 -6.92 1.50
CA ALA A 30 5.74 -6.07 0.32
C ALA A 30 6.53 -6.78 -0.79
N GLU A 31 5.94 -6.81 -1.99
CA GLU A 31 6.55 -7.44 -3.17
C GLU A 31 7.86 -6.76 -3.58
N VAL A 32 7.97 -5.46 -3.26
CA VAL A 32 9.17 -4.67 -3.45
C VAL A 32 9.72 -4.32 -2.08
N ALA A 33 10.98 -4.69 -1.83
CA ALA A 33 11.69 -4.24 -0.64
C ALA A 33 11.68 -2.70 -0.56
N HIS A 34 11.87 -2.13 0.64
CA HIS A 34 12.11 -0.69 0.81
C HIS A 34 13.45 -0.27 0.16
N LEU A 35 13.53 -0.36 -1.16
CA LEU A 35 14.57 0.22 -1.97
C LEU A 35 14.32 1.72 -1.98
N ASN A 36 15.34 2.49 -1.65
CA ASN A 36 15.30 3.94 -1.74
C ASN A 36 14.80 4.32 -3.14
N VAL A 37 13.80 5.22 -3.26
CA VAL A 37 13.23 5.66 -4.55
C VAL A 37 14.32 6.01 -5.56
N ALA A 38 15.47 6.48 -5.07
CA ALA A 38 16.66 6.72 -5.87
C ALA A 38 17.14 5.54 -6.73
N ARG A 39 16.89 4.30 -6.32
CA ARG A 39 17.21 3.07 -7.06
C ARG A 39 16.09 2.59 -7.97
N ALA A 40 14.86 3.07 -7.80
CA ALA A 40 13.70 2.57 -8.52
C ALA A 40 13.64 3.08 -9.98
N CYS A 41 13.98 4.34 -10.22
CA CYS A 41 13.96 4.95 -11.56
C CYS A 41 15.34 5.10 -12.21
N GLY A 42 16.43 4.84 -11.48
CA GLY A 42 17.82 4.97 -11.95
C GLY A 42 18.31 6.41 -12.18
N THR A 43 17.41 7.39 -12.28
CA THR A 43 17.78 8.80 -12.56
C THR A 43 18.42 9.52 -11.39
N CYS A 44 18.13 9.12 -10.14
CA CYS A 44 18.77 9.71 -8.98
C CYS A 44 20.25 9.32 -8.84
N LEU A 45 20.67 8.15 -9.36
CA LEU A 45 22.07 7.72 -9.36
C LEU A 45 22.90 8.38 -10.48
N LEU A 46 22.25 8.83 -11.57
CA LEU A 46 22.91 9.52 -12.68
C LEU A 46 23.48 10.90 -12.31
N LYS A 47 22.98 11.55 -11.25
CA LYS A 47 23.48 12.86 -10.78
C LYS A 47 24.64 12.77 -9.80
N LEU A 48 24.99 11.56 -9.33
CA LEU A 48 26.10 11.31 -8.42
C LEU A 48 27.38 10.86 -9.16
N ALA A 49 27.28 10.63 -10.47
CA ALA A 49 28.40 10.30 -11.35
C ALA A 49 28.93 11.55 -12.06
#